data_AF-A0A2W4XPC4-F1
#
_entry.id   AF-A0A2W4XPC4-F1
#
_cell.length_a   1.000
_cell.length_b   1.000
_cell.length_c   1.000
_cell.angle_alpha   90.00
_cell.angle_beta   90.00
_cell.angle_gamma   90.00
#
_symmetry.space_group_name_H-M   'P 1'
#
loop_
_entity.id
_entity.type
_entity.pdbx_description
1 polymer ?
#
loop_
_entity_poly.entity_id
_entity_poly.type
_entity_poly.pdbx_seq_one_letter_code
_entity_poly.pdbx_strand_id
1 'polypeptide(L)'
;MSYFTHTRRQTYRYFTSLKLASTLLASALLSTVVLTSTVLTAALPALAQRVTPSPGLTAAGMTFRQAMNLGHAASRQGDRHTALINFQRALIIRPGNSYAAAAADNMAYYIEYDRNAARQQAITQLESRLARAAQQKDWVCAATTLDQLTTYAEPNSLNQERLIGQRGDVSGLLDARMDNERWSTVCAAQRPVY
;
A
#
# COMPACT_ATOMS: atom_id res chain seq x y z
N MET A 1 25.33 46.46 -12.65
CA MET A 1 24.72 45.90 -11.43
C MET A 1 23.24 46.25 -11.48
N SER A 2 22.41 45.30 -11.90
CA SER A 2 20.99 45.53 -12.20
C SER A 2 20.15 44.60 -11.31
N TYR A 3 19.28 45.20 -10.50
CA TYR A 3 18.37 44.51 -9.61
C TYR A 3 17.07 44.16 -10.37
N PHE A 4 16.72 42.87 -10.42
CA PHE A 4 15.43 42.38 -10.91
C PHE A 4 14.59 41.90 -9.73
N THR A 5 13.57 42.67 -9.36
CA THR A 5 12.54 42.26 -8.40
C THR A 5 11.34 41.69 -9.15
N HIS A 6 11.12 40.38 -9.06
CA HIS A 6 9.91 39.73 -9.60
C HIS A 6 8.91 39.45 -8.49
N THR A 7 7.83 40.24 -8.45
CA THR A 7 6.69 40.07 -7.56
C THR A 7 5.67 39.13 -8.23
N ARG A 8 5.58 37.86 -7.79
CA ARG A 8 4.51 36.94 -8.22
C ARG A 8 3.31 37.07 -7.29
N ARG A 9 2.18 37.60 -7.80
CA ARG A 9 0.88 37.51 -7.14
C ARG A 9 0.28 36.13 -7.38
N GLN A 10 0.07 35.37 -6.32
CA GLN A 10 -0.70 34.13 -6.31
C GLN A 10 -2.19 34.46 -6.14
N THR A 11 -3.01 34.08 -7.10
CA THR A 11 -4.48 34.13 -6.98
C THR A 11 -4.98 32.76 -6.57
N TYR A 12 -5.43 32.63 -5.31
CA TYR A 12 -6.17 31.49 -4.80
C TYR A 12 -7.62 31.57 -5.29
N ARG A 13 -8.08 30.58 -6.06
CA ARG A 13 -9.51 30.42 -6.39
C ARG A 13 -10.10 29.33 -5.49
N TYR A 14 -10.99 29.77 -4.60
CA TYR A 14 -11.86 28.95 -3.78
C TYR A 14 -12.88 28.23 -4.68
N PHE A 15 -12.92 26.90 -4.65
CA PHE A 15 -14.02 26.11 -5.20
C PHE A 15 -14.90 25.65 -4.03
N THR A 16 -16.06 26.28 -3.91
CA THR A 16 -17.14 25.91 -2.99
C THR A 16 -17.91 24.71 -3.53
N SER A 17 -18.01 23.68 -2.70
CA SER A 17 -18.66 22.40 -2.96
C SER A 17 -20.19 22.53 -3.01
N LEU A 18 -20.79 22.12 -4.12
CA LEU A 18 -22.23 21.97 -4.31
C LEU A 18 -22.67 20.64 -3.65
N LYS A 19 -23.47 20.70 -2.58
CA LYS A 19 -24.14 19.51 -2.01
C LYS A 19 -25.51 19.35 -2.66
N LEU A 20 -25.64 18.39 -3.57
CA LEU A 20 -26.94 17.91 -4.04
C LEU A 20 -27.40 16.78 -3.12
N ALA A 21 -28.42 17.08 -2.32
CA ALA A 21 -29.20 16.11 -1.57
C ALA A 21 -30.20 15.45 -2.53
N SER A 22 -30.03 14.16 -2.77
CA SER A 22 -30.99 13.35 -3.54
C SER A 22 -31.68 12.38 -2.60
N THR A 23 -32.89 12.75 -2.19
CA THR A 23 -33.88 11.86 -1.56
C THR A 23 -34.57 11.05 -2.65
N LEU A 24 -34.46 9.72 -2.59
CA LEU A 24 -35.35 8.83 -3.31
C LEU A 24 -36.02 7.87 -2.32
N LEU A 25 -37.30 8.13 -2.09
CA LEU A 25 -38.27 7.21 -1.52
C LEU A 25 -38.62 6.19 -2.61
N ALA A 26 -38.41 4.91 -2.35
CA ALA A 26 -38.99 3.82 -3.13
C ALA A 26 -39.51 2.76 -2.16
N SER A 27 -40.81 2.84 -1.91
CA SER A 27 -41.62 1.87 -1.18
C SER A 27 -41.76 0.61 -2.03
N ALA A 28 -41.27 -0.54 -1.55
CA ALA A 28 -41.47 -1.83 -2.19
C ALA A 28 -42.07 -2.83 -1.19
N LEU A 29 -43.36 -3.04 -1.41
CA LEU A 29 -44.23 -4.22 -1.20
C LEU A 29 -43.73 -5.35 -0.28
N LEU A 30 -44.58 -5.61 0.73
CA LEU A 30 -44.55 -6.78 1.59
C LEU A 30 -44.61 -8.09 0.79
N SER A 31 -43.69 -9.00 1.07
CA SER A 31 -43.86 -10.43 0.86
C SER A 31 -43.37 -11.14 2.13
N THR A 32 -44.32 -11.52 2.98
CA THR A 32 -44.05 -12.29 4.19
C THR A 32 -43.88 -13.76 3.81
N VAL A 33 -42.63 -14.18 3.61
CA VAL A 33 -42.28 -15.61 3.60
C VAL A 33 -41.96 -16.00 5.04
N VAL A 34 -42.88 -16.69 5.69
CA VAL A 34 -42.65 -17.33 6.98
C VAL A 34 -41.85 -18.61 6.72
N LEU A 35 -40.53 -18.52 6.86
CA LEU A 35 -39.66 -19.68 7.01
C LEU A 35 -39.48 -19.95 8.50
N THR A 36 -40.16 -20.96 9.01
CA THR A 36 -39.89 -21.52 10.33
C THR A 36 -38.56 -22.28 10.28
N SER A 37 -37.46 -21.56 10.50
CA SER A 37 -36.15 -22.17 10.73
C SER A 37 -36.13 -22.75 12.14
N THR A 38 -36.18 -24.07 12.25
CA THR A 38 -35.80 -24.81 13.45
C THR A 38 -34.33 -24.51 13.76
N VAL A 39 -34.10 -23.63 14.74
CA VAL A 39 -32.75 -23.36 15.22
C VAL A 39 -32.33 -24.55 16.09
N LEU A 40 -31.59 -25.47 15.50
CA LEU A 40 -30.84 -26.47 16.24
C LEU A 40 -29.78 -25.71 17.04
N THR A 41 -30.02 -25.50 18.34
CA THR A 41 -29.01 -25.01 19.29
C THR A 41 -27.92 -26.05 19.43
N ALA A 42 -26.98 -26.08 18.48
CA ALA A 42 -25.67 -26.64 18.68
C ALA A 42 -24.94 -25.71 19.66
N ALA A 43 -24.86 -26.13 20.92
CA ALA A 43 -23.98 -25.54 21.91
C ALA A 43 -22.54 -25.69 21.41
N LEU A 44 -22.07 -24.69 20.66
CA LEU A 44 -20.66 -24.52 20.37
C LEU A 44 -19.99 -24.22 21.71
N PRO A 45 -18.96 -24.98 22.14
CA PRO A 45 -18.12 -24.50 23.21
C PRO A 45 -17.56 -23.16 22.72
N ALA A 46 -17.79 -22.11 23.49
CA ALA A 46 -17.05 -20.87 23.34
C ALA A 46 -15.58 -21.22 23.57
N LEU A 47 -14.89 -21.58 22.49
CA LEU A 47 -13.45 -21.45 22.39
C LEU A 47 -13.23 -19.95 22.48
N ALA A 48 -13.11 -19.47 23.72
CA ALA A 48 -12.31 -18.30 24.02
C ALA A 48 -10.98 -18.54 23.32
N GLN A 49 -10.86 -18.02 22.10
CA GLN A 49 -9.60 -17.91 21.40
C GLN A 49 -8.78 -17.01 22.29
N ARG A 50 -8.05 -17.63 23.23
CA ARG A 50 -6.84 -17.05 23.77
C ARG A 50 -6.05 -16.71 22.54
N VAL A 51 -6.00 -15.43 22.22
CA VAL A 51 -5.01 -14.88 21.30
C VAL A 51 -3.69 -15.35 21.89
N THR A 52 -3.16 -16.44 21.36
CA THR A 52 -1.84 -16.91 21.73
C THR A 52 -0.91 -15.80 21.25
N PRO A 53 -0.16 -15.15 22.15
CA PRO A 53 0.82 -14.18 21.72
C PRO A 53 1.73 -14.88 20.71
N SER A 54 1.92 -14.26 19.55
CA SER A 54 2.78 -14.77 18.49
C SER A 54 4.12 -15.21 19.11
N PRO A 55 4.60 -16.45 18.85
CA PRO A 55 5.79 -17.02 19.50
C PRO A 55 7.10 -16.23 19.36
N GLY A 56 7.13 -15.17 18.54
CA GLY A 56 8.29 -14.29 18.37
C GLY A 56 8.52 -13.27 19.51
N LEU A 57 7.57 -13.12 20.45
CA LEU A 57 7.58 -12.03 21.42
C LEU A 57 7.93 -12.44 22.86
N THR A 58 7.94 -13.73 23.18
CA THR A 58 8.31 -14.20 24.52
C THR A 58 9.79 -14.53 24.58
N ALA A 59 10.63 -13.48 24.69
CA ALA A 59 12.01 -13.66 25.08
C ALA A 59 12.07 -14.03 26.57
N ALA A 60 12.42 -15.28 26.83
CA ALA A 60 12.83 -15.80 28.13
C ALA A 60 13.84 -14.85 28.82
N GLY A 61 13.63 -14.54 30.10
CA GLY A 61 14.63 -13.96 31.00
C GLY A 61 15.06 -12.50 30.77
N MET A 62 14.56 -11.80 29.75
CA MET A 62 14.95 -10.40 29.48
C MET A 62 14.22 -9.41 30.39
N THR A 63 14.95 -8.44 30.96
CA THR A 63 14.37 -7.33 31.74
C THR A 63 13.88 -6.18 30.86
N PHE A 64 12.96 -5.35 31.38
CA PHE A 64 12.49 -4.13 30.70
C PHE A 64 13.65 -3.24 30.25
N ARG A 65 14.64 -3.01 31.12
CA ARG A 65 15.81 -2.18 30.82
C ARG A 65 16.64 -2.74 29.67
N GLN A 66 16.88 -4.05 29.66
CA GLN A 66 17.61 -4.71 28.57
C GLN A 66 16.86 -4.56 27.24
N ALA A 67 15.55 -4.79 27.23
CA ALA A 67 14.72 -4.61 26.04
C ALA A 67 14.80 -3.17 25.52
N MET A 68 14.65 -2.17 26.40
CA MET A 68 14.80 -0.75 26.03
C MET A 68 16.20 -0.42 25.49
N ASN A 69 17.25 -0.90 26.13
CA ASN A 69 18.62 -0.66 25.70
C ASN A 69 18.92 -1.25 24.31
N LEU A 70 18.46 -2.48 24.05
CA LEU A 70 18.59 -3.12 22.75
C LEU A 70 17.78 -2.39 21.68
N GLY A 71 16.56 -1.96 22.00
CA GLY A 71 15.73 -1.17 21.09
C GLY A 71 16.40 0.14 20.69
N HIS A 72 16.95 0.87 21.66
CA HIS A 72 17.71 2.09 21.39
C HIS A 72 19.02 1.83 20.62
N ALA A 73 19.73 0.74 20.92
CA ALA A 73 20.95 0.38 20.19
C ALA A 73 20.67 0.10 18.72
N ALA A 74 19.65 -0.72 18.42
CA ALA A 74 19.20 -1.00 17.06
C ALA A 74 18.71 0.27 16.35
N SER A 75 17.94 1.11 17.05
CA SER A 75 17.45 2.39 16.52
C SER A 75 18.61 3.31 16.09
N ARG A 76 19.68 3.41 16.91
CA ARG A 76 20.88 4.18 16.56
C ARG A 76 21.66 3.61 15.37
N GLN A 77 21.54 2.32 15.12
CA GLN A 77 22.13 1.65 13.95
C GLN A 77 21.26 1.77 12.69
N GLY A 78 20.07 2.35 12.80
CA GLY A 78 19.10 2.42 11.70
C GLY A 78 18.29 1.12 11.50
N ASP A 79 18.49 0.11 12.34
CA ASP A 79 17.70 -1.12 12.31
C ASP A 79 16.36 -0.93 13.02
N ARG A 80 15.42 -0.32 12.29
CA ARG A 80 14.09 0.05 12.77
C ARG A 80 13.23 -1.17 13.12
N HIS A 81 13.38 -2.28 12.40
CA HIS A 81 12.64 -3.51 12.66
C HIS A 81 13.10 -4.19 13.95
N THR A 82 14.41 -4.36 14.14
CA THR A 82 14.95 -4.89 15.40
C THR A 82 14.65 -3.96 16.58
N ALA A 83 14.69 -2.64 16.37
CA ALA A 83 14.31 -1.67 17.38
C ALA A 83 12.84 -1.85 17.81
N LEU A 84 11.91 -1.91 16.85
CA LEU A 84 10.48 -2.11 17.11
C LEU A 84 10.21 -3.38 17.92
N ILE A 85 10.82 -4.51 17.53
CA ILE A 85 10.67 -5.78 18.24
C ILE A 85 11.07 -5.65 19.72
N ASN A 86 12.19 -4.97 19.99
CA ASN A 86 12.67 -4.81 21.36
C ASN A 86 11.82 -3.82 22.18
N PHE A 87 11.29 -2.75 21.57
CA PHE A 87 10.33 -1.88 22.26
C PHE A 87 8.99 -2.59 22.54
N GLN A 88 8.52 -3.45 21.62
CA GLN A 88 7.35 -4.30 21.86
C GLN A 88 7.58 -5.30 22.99
N ARG A 89 8.77 -5.91 23.08
CA ARG A 89 9.15 -6.74 24.24
C ARG A 89 9.12 -5.94 25.54
N ALA A 90 9.60 -4.70 25.53
CA ALA A 90 9.53 -3.82 26.70
C ALA A 90 8.07 -3.53 27.12
N LEU A 91 7.15 -3.36 26.16
CA LEU A 91 5.71 -3.20 26.42
C LEU A 91 5.04 -4.46 26.95
N ILE A 92 5.50 -5.64 26.57
CA ILE A 92 5.02 -6.91 27.15
C ILE A 92 5.44 -7.03 28.62
N ILE A 93 6.67 -6.63 28.93
CA ILE A 93 7.20 -6.66 30.30
C ILE A 93 6.54 -5.57 31.17
N ARG A 94 6.27 -4.39 30.62
CA ARG A 94 5.57 -3.29 31.30
C ARG A 94 4.46 -2.71 30.41
N PRO A 95 3.27 -3.31 30.44
CA PRO A 95 2.12 -2.79 29.70
C PRO A 95 1.79 -1.35 30.11
N GLY A 96 1.42 -0.52 29.13
CA GLY A 96 1.06 0.89 29.37
C GLY A 96 2.24 1.84 29.62
N ASN A 97 3.48 1.38 29.51
CA ASN A 97 4.64 2.27 29.63
C ASN A 97 4.69 3.25 28.43
N SER A 98 4.40 4.52 28.67
CA SER A 98 4.33 5.57 27.64
C SER A 98 5.65 5.77 26.89
N TYR A 99 6.79 5.61 27.56
CA TYR A 99 8.10 5.77 26.94
C TYR A 99 8.41 4.66 25.93
N ALA A 100 8.16 3.40 26.30
CA ALA A 100 8.30 2.27 25.38
C ALA A 100 7.29 2.33 24.23
N ALA A 101 6.06 2.80 24.48
CA ALA A 101 5.03 3.00 23.47
C ALA A 101 5.47 4.03 22.42
N ALA A 102 5.88 5.23 22.86
CA ALA A 102 6.37 6.26 21.96
C ALA A 102 7.59 5.80 21.13
N ALA A 103 8.49 5.02 21.73
CA ALA A 103 9.62 4.45 21.01
C ALA A 103 9.20 3.44 19.93
N ALA A 104 8.23 2.56 20.23
CA ALA A 104 7.67 1.63 19.25
C ALA A 104 6.94 2.37 18.11
N ASP A 105 6.12 3.37 18.44
CA ASP A 105 5.38 4.16 17.46
C ASP A 105 6.32 4.91 16.52
N ASN A 106 7.39 5.49 17.05
CA ASN A 106 8.44 6.12 16.23
C ASN A 106 9.06 5.13 15.25
N MET A 107 9.36 3.89 15.68
CA MET A 107 9.94 2.89 14.77
C MET A 107 8.93 2.44 13.70
N ALA A 108 7.67 2.22 14.09
CA ALA A 108 6.60 1.89 13.15
C ALA A 108 6.41 2.97 12.08
N TYR A 109 6.41 4.25 12.50
CA TYR A 109 6.35 5.38 11.58
C TYR A 109 7.46 5.34 10.52
N TYR A 110 8.72 5.15 10.95
CA TYR A 110 9.82 5.15 9.99
C TYR A 110 9.83 3.93 9.07
N ILE A 111 9.40 2.77 9.55
CA ILE A 111 9.25 1.56 8.71
C ILE A 111 8.24 1.84 7.58
N GLU A 112 7.10 2.43 7.90
CA GLU A 112 6.09 2.79 6.90
C GLU A 112 6.60 3.89 5.95
N TYR A 113 7.31 4.88 6.48
CA TYR A 113 7.95 5.92 5.68
C TYR A 113 8.91 5.32 4.64
N ASP A 114 9.80 4.43 5.05
CA ASP A 114 10.77 3.78 4.15
C ASP A 114 10.06 2.94 3.08
N ARG A 115 9.05 2.15 3.48
CA ARG A 115 8.25 1.35 2.55
C ARG A 115 7.61 2.23 1.49
N ASN A 116 7.01 3.34 1.90
CA ASN A 116 6.37 4.29 0.99
C ASN A 116 7.37 4.96 0.06
N ALA A 117 8.54 5.35 0.57
CA ALA A 117 9.61 5.91 -0.23
C ALA A 117 10.11 4.92 -1.29
N ALA A 118 10.36 3.66 -0.90
CA ALA A 118 10.78 2.60 -1.81
C ALA A 118 9.72 2.28 -2.87
N ARG A 119 8.44 2.20 -2.46
CA ARG A 119 7.30 2.06 -3.38
C ARG A 119 7.26 3.20 -4.40
N GLN A 120 7.42 4.44 -3.96
CA GLN A 120 7.39 5.60 -4.86
C GLN A 120 8.54 5.57 -5.86
N GLN A 121 9.74 5.19 -5.42
CA GLN A 121 10.89 5.03 -6.31
C GLN A 121 10.63 3.96 -7.39
N ALA A 122 10.05 2.82 -7.02
CA ALA A 122 9.70 1.76 -7.96
C ALA A 122 8.67 2.24 -9.00
N ILE A 123 7.63 2.97 -8.57
CA ILE A 123 6.63 3.56 -9.48
C ILE A 123 7.31 4.51 -10.47
N THR A 124 8.16 5.43 -10.00
CA THR A 124 8.87 6.38 -10.89
C THR A 124 9.77 5.68 -11.90
N GLN A 125 10.44 4.59 -11.52
CA GLN A 125 11.23 3.79 -12.44
C GLN A 125 10.35 3.11 -13.52
N LEU A 126 9.19 2.60 -13.14
CA LEU A 126 8.24 1.99 -14.07
C LEU A 126 7.61 3.03 -15.01
N GLU A 127 7.24 4.20 -14.52
CA GLU A 127 6.73 5.30 -15.35
C GLU A 127 7.76 5.73 -16.41
N SER A 128 9.04 5.84 -16.02
CA SER A 128 10.14 6.12 -16.96
C SER A 128 10.31 5.01 -18.00
N ARG A 129 10.21 3.74 -17.59
CA ARG A 129 10.26 2.59 -18.52
C ARG A 129 9.09 2.62 -19.50
N LEU A 130 7.87 2.86 -19.01
CA LEU A 130 6.67 2.95 -19.82
C LEU A 130 6.78 4.05 -20.87
N ALA A 131 7.27 5.23 -20.48
CA ALA A 131 7.49 6.35 -21.39
C ALA A 131 8.49 5.98 -22.51
N ARG A 132 9.61 5.34 -22.18
CA ARG A 132 10.61 4.87 -23.16
C ARG A 132 10.04 3.79 -24.08
N ALA A 133 9.30 2.83 -23.53
CA ALA A 133 8.64 1.77 -24.29
C ALA A 133 7.64 2.35 -25.30
N ALA A 134 6.78 3.27 -24.85
CA ALA A 134 5.82 3.96 -25.71
C ALA A 134 6.52 4.77 -26.82
N GLN A 135 7.59 5.50 -26.50
CA GLN A 135 8.37 6.27 -27.48
C GLN A 135 8.97 5.38 -28.58
N GLN A 136 9.44 4.19 -28.22
CA GLN A 136 10.01 3.23 -29.17
C GLN A 136 8.95 2.33 -29.83
N LYS A 137 7.67 2.55 -29.48
CA LYS A 137 6.55 1.69 -29.88
C LYS A 137 6.81 0.24 -29.49
N ASP A 138 7.44 -0.01 -28.36
CA ASP A 138 7.64 -1.35 -27.80
C ASP A 138 6.40 -1.71 -26.96
N TRP A 139 5.33 -2.09 -27.66
CA TRP A 139 4.03 -2.31 -27.02
C TRP A 139 4.03 -3.48 -26.05
N VAL A 140 4.83 -4.54 -26.29
CA VAL A 140 4.97 -5.66 -25.35
C VAL A 140 5.59 -5.19 -24.03
N CYS A 141 6.64 -4.38 -24.09
CA CYS A 141 7.26 -3.78 -22.90
C CYS A 141 6.34 -2.79 -22.19
N ALA A 142 5.62 -1.95 -22.95
CA ALA A 142 4.66 -1.02 -22.37
C ALA A 142 3.55 -1.76 -21.61
N ALA A 143 3.02 -2.82 -22.23
CA ALA A 143 1.98 -3.65 -21.66
C ALA A 143 2.44 -4.27 -20.33
N THR A 144 3.57 -4.98 -20.32
CA THR A 144 4.11 -5.61 -19.09
C THR A 144 4.46 -4.59 -18.00
N THR A 145 4.88 -3.39 -18.38
CA THR A 145 5.13 -2.30 -17.41
C THR A 145 3.84 -1.80 -16.77
N LEU A 146 2.73 -1.71 -17.53
CA LEU A 146 1.41 -1.38 -17.00
C LEU A 146 0.90 -2.44 -16.02
N ASP A 147 1.15 -3.73 -16.28
CA ASP A 147 0.81 -4.81 -15.34
C ASP A 147 1.55 -4.63 -14.01
N GLN A 148 2.85 -4.31 -14.08
CA GLN A 148 3.66 -4.03 -12.90
C GLN A 148 3.16 -2.80 -12.12
N LEU A 149 2.83 -1.71 -12.82
CA LEU A 149 2.25 -0.51 -12.20
C LEU A 149 0.92 -0.80 -11.50
N THR A 150 0.11 -1.70 -12.06
CA THR A 150 -1.18 -2.10 -11.47
C THR A 150 -1.01 -2.77 -10.12
N THR A 151 0.11 -3.49 -9.88
CA THR A 151 0.39 -4.09 -8.56
C THR A 151 0.64 -3.06 -7.46
N TYR A 152 1.03 -1.83 -7.84
CA TYR A 152 1.19 -0.73 -6.91
C TYR A 152 -0.09 0.08 -6.72
N ALA A 153 -1.08 -0.01 -7.60
CA ALA A 153 -2.32 0.77 -7.48
C ALA A 153 -3.19 0.24 -6.34
N GLU A 154 -3.89 1.15 -5.66
CA GLU A 154 -4.89 0.75 -4.66
C GLU A 154 -6.06 0.03 -5.36
N PRO A 155 -6.53 -1.11 -4.83
CA PRO A 155 -7.66 -1.84 -5.41
C PRO A 155 -8.92 -0.98 -5.52
N ASN A 156 -9.63 -1.07 -6.64
CA ASN A 156 -10.84 -0.31 -6.95
C ASN A 156 -10.65 1.22 -6.93
N SER A 157 -9.42 1.69 -7.13
CA SER A 157 -9.13 3.12 -7.25
C SER A 157 -9.24 3.58 -8.71
N LEU A 158 -9.59 4.85 -8.91
CA LEU A 158 -9.56 5.50 -10.22
C LEU A 158 -8.20 5.36 -10.93
N ASN A 159 -7.11 5.32 -10.16
CA ASN A 159 -5.78 5.13 -10.73
C ASN A 159 -5.59 3.72 -11.30
N GLN A 160 -6.12 2.70 -10.61
CA GLN A 160 -6.11 1.32 -11.11
C GLN A 160 -6.95 1.20 -12.38
N GLU A 161 -8.16 1.75 -12.39
CA GLU A 161 -9.04 1.77 -13.57
C GLU A 161 -8.36 2.42 -14.78
N ARG A 162 -7.65 3.53 -14.56
CA ARG A 162 -6.87 4.20 -15.62
C ARG A 162 -5.77 3.31 -16.18
N LEU A 163 -5.01 2.63 -15.33
CA LEU A 163 -3.94 1.71 -15.77
C LEU A 163 -4.49 0.52 -16.55
N ILE A 164 -5.63 -0.03 -16.11
CA ILE A 164 -6.35 -1.11 -16.81
C ILE A 164 -6.82 -0.63 -18.20
N GLY A 165 -7.38 0.59 -18.29
CA GLY A 165 -7.77 1.20 -19.56
C GLY A 165 -6.58 1.37 -20.51
N GLN A 166 -5.48 1.96 -20.02
CA GLN A 166 -4.24 2.10 -20.79
C GLN A 166 -3.69 0.75 -21.27
N ARG A 167 -3.83 -0.30 -20.45
CA ARG A 167 -3.45 -1.66 -20.84
C ARG A 167 -4.31 -2.19 -21.98
N GLY A 168 -5.62 -1.90 -21.98
CA GLY A 168 -6.53 -2.22 -23.09
C GLY A 168 -6.12 -1.53 -24.39
N ASP A 169 -5.79 -0.23 -24.33
CA ASP A 169 -5.33 0.54 -25.49
C ASP A 169 -4.05 -0.04 -26.10
N VAL A 170 -3.08 -0.39 -25.25
CA VAL A 170 -1.82 -1.02 -25.69
C VAL A 170 -2.07 -2.40 -26.31
N SER A 171 -3.02 -3.18 -25.80
CA SER A 171 -3.40 -4.47 -26.41
C SER A 171 -4.00 -4.26 -27.81
N GLY A 172 -4.86 -3.26 -28.01
CA GLY A 172 -5.37 -2.93 -29.34
C GLY A 172 -4.26 -2.53 -30.33
N LEU A 173 -3.23 -1.81 -29.85
CA LEU A 173 -2.05 -1.47 -30.66
C LEU A 173 -1.15 -2.67 -30.98
N LEU A 174 -1.14 -3.69 -30.11
CA LEU A 174 -0.47 -4.97 -30.36
C LEU A 174 -1.19 -5.75 -31.46
N ASP A 175 -2.52 -5.87 -31.36
CA ASP A 175 -3.34 -6.63 -32.33
C ASP A 175 -3.31 -6.00 -33.73
N ALA A 176 -3.18 -4.67 -33.82
CA ALA A 176 -3.10 -3.94 -35.08
C ALA A 176 -1.73 -4.04 -35.79
N ARG A 177 -0.71 -4.63 -35.16
CA ARG A 177 0.63 -4.77 -35.77
C ARG A 177 0.73 -5.99 -36.68
N MET A 178 1.41 -5.81 -37.81
CA MET A 178 1.82 -6.90 -38.70
C MET A 178 3.28 -7.36 -38.48
N ASP A 179 4.05 -6.63 -37.66
CA ASP A 179 5.51 -6.80 -37.53
C ASP A 179 5.90 -7.61 -36.27
N ASN A 180 5.30 -8.80 -36.11
CA ASN A 180 5.34 -9.59 -34.86
C ASN A 180 6.73 -10.13 -34.47
N GLU A 181 7.72 -10.01 -35.35
CA GLU A 181 9.05 -10.63 -35.17
C GLU A 181 10.09 -9.71 -34.51
N ARG A 182 9.81 -8.41 -34.34
CA ARG A 182 10.71 -7.54 -33.56
C ARG A 182 10.46 -7.72 -32.06
N TRP A 183 11.27 -8.57 -31.43
CA TRP A 183 11.30 -8.75 -29.98
C TRP A 183 11.65 -7.43 -29.26
N SER A 184 11.08 -7.24 -28.07
CA SER A 184 11.26 -6.04 -27.24
C SER A 184 12.74 -5.70 -27.05
N THR A 185 13.12 -4.46 -27.34
CA THR A 185 14.48 -3.94 -27.10
C THR A 185 14.57 -3.08 -25.84
N VAL A 186 13.43 -2.63 -25.31
CA VAL A 186 13.37 -1.82 -24.07
C VAL A 186 13.29 -2.69 -22.83
N CYS A 187 12.46 -3.72 -22.86
CA CYS A 187 12.36 -4.73 -21.83
C CYS A 187 13.10 -5.99 -22.31
N ALA A 188 14.39 -5.87 -22.67
CA ALA A 188 15.20 -7.06 -22.92
C ALA A 188 15.08 -7.97 -21.69
N ALA A 189 14.72 -9.25 -21.93
CA ALA A 189 14.34 -10.22 -20.92
C ALA A 189 15.14 -10.06 -19.63
N GLN A 190 14.52 -9.47 -18.61
CA GLN A 190 15.07 -9.43 -17.27
C GLN A 190 15.09 -10.87 -16.77
N ARG A 191 16.24 -11.50 -16.97
CA ARG A 191 16.74 -12.83 -16.58
C ARG A 191 15.70 -13.85 -16.10
N PRO A 192 15.71 -15.10 -16.65
CA PRO A 192 14.96 -16.19 -16.03
C PRO A 192 15.35 -16.31 -14.55
N VAL A 193 14.33 -16.30 -13.69
CA VAL A 193 14.45 -16.69 -12.30
C VAL A 193 14.73 -18.18 -12.32
N TYR A 194 16.00 -18.56 -12.22
CA TYR A 194 16.43 -19.92 -11.88
C TYR A 194 16.59 -20.01 -10.36
#